data_AF-A0A821P3T1-F1
#
_entry.id   AF-A0A821P3T1-F1
#
_cell.length_a   1.000
_cell.length_b   1.000
_cell.length_c   1.000
_cell.angle_alpha   90.00
_cell.angle_beta   90.00
_cell.angle_gamma   90.00
#
_symmetry.space_group_name_H-M   'P 1'
#
loop_
_entity.id
_entity.type
_entity.pdbx_description
1 polymer ?
#
loop_
_entity_poly.entity_id
_entity_poly.type
_entity_poly.pdbx_seq_one_letter_code
_entity_poly.pdbx_strand_id
1 'polypeptide(L)' 'VKVAKGYHSGGASYVLSRESLRRFYEAHQDPALNCRKDGGSEDVEIASCLRKKGVYPGKSL' A
#
# COMPACT_ATOMS: atom_id res chain seq x y z
N VAL A 1 -3.54 10.61 5.88
CA VAL A 1 -2.47 10.53 4.86
C VAL A 1 -3.09 10.84 3.49
N LYS A 2 -2.45 11.68 2.66
CA LYS A 2 -2.94 11.98 1.29
C LYS A 2 -2.17 11.14 0.26
N VAL A 3 -2.87 10.34 -0.54
CA VAL A 3 -2.27 9.42 -1.52
C VAL A 3 -2.56 9.92 -2.94
N ALA A 4 -1.54 10.42 -3.64
CA ALA A 4 -1.69 11.18 -4.89
C ALA A 4 -2.20 10.37 -6.10
N LYS A 5 -2.26 9.04 -5.98
CA LYS A 5 -2.78 8.12 -7.01
C LYS A 5 -3.90 7.23 -6.46
N GLY A 6 -4.60 7.71 -5.44
CA GLY A 6 -5.67 6.98 -4.77
C GLY A 6 -5.20 5.76 -3.99
N TYR A 7 -6.15 4.97 -3.55
CA TYR A 7 -5.99 3.71 -2.85
C TYR A 7 -7.18 2.80 -3.20
N HIS A 8 -7.03 1.49 -3.03
CA HIS A 8 -8.15 0.55 -3.14
C HIS A 8 -8.82 0.41 -1.78
N SER A 9 -10.14 0.60 -1.73
CA SER A 9 -10.93 0.43 -0.50
C SER A 9 -11.14 -1.06 -0.20
N GLY A 10 -10.81 -1.48 1.02
CA GLY A 10 -10.88 -2.86 1.49
C GLY A 10 -12.30 -3.37 1.75
N GLY A 11 -13.30 -2.50 1.79
CA GLY A 11 -14.69 -2.88 2.09
C GLY A 11 -15.28 -3.92 1.13
N ALA A 12 -14.83 -3.94 -0.13
CA ALA A 12 -15.21 -4.96 -1.13
C ALA A 12 -14.08 -5.95 -1.44
N SER A 13 -13.00 -5.94 -0.63
CA SER A 13 -11.70 -6.58 -0.88
C SER A 13 -10.95 -6.05 -2.10
N TYR A 14 -9.62 -6.24 -2.10
CA TYR A 14 -8.75 -6.01 -3.25
C TYR A 14 -7.68 -7.09 -3.30
N VAL A 15 -7.10 -7.29 -4.48
CA VAL A 15 -6.08 -8.31 -4.72
C VAL A 15 -4.72 -7.65 -4.96
N LEU A 16 -3.68 -8.21 -4.35
CA LEU A 16 -2.30 -7.85 -4.61
C LEU A 16 -1.66 -8.91 -5.51
N SER A 17 -0.90 -8.47 -6.51
CA SER A 17 0.00 -9.38 -7.21
C SER A 17 1.07 -9.92 -6.25
N ARG A 18 1.65 -11.08 -6.57
CA ARG A 18 2.75 -11.66 -5.78
C ARG A 18 3.92 -10.66 -5.59
N GLU A 19 4.25 -9.91 -6.64
CA GLU A 19 5.33 -8.93 -6.59
C GLU A 19 4.97 -7.69 -5.77
N SER A 20 3.70 -7.25 -5.82
CA SER A 20 3.23 -6.14 -4.97
C SER A 20 3.33 -6.50 -3.49
N LEU A 21 2.95 -7.73 -3.11
CA LEU A 21 3.06 -8.21 -1.73
C LEU A 21 4.53 -8.31 -1.27
N ARG A 22 5.42 -8.81 -2.14
CA ARG A 22 6.87 -8.87 -1.87
C ARG A 22 7.45 -7.49 -1.57
N ARG A 23 7.14 -6.51 -2.41
CA ARG A 23 7.59 -5.12 -2.23
C ARG A 23 6.99 -4.46 -1.00
N PHE A 24 5.74 -4.79 -0.66
CA PHE A 24 5.12 -4.31 0.58
C PHE A 24 5.89 -4.79 1.82
N TYR A 25 6.26 -6.07 1.84
CA TYR A 25 7.10 -6.63 2.90
C TYR A 25 8.47 -5.94 2.96
N GLU A 26 9.16 -5.83 1.82
CA GLU A 26 10.46 -5.14 1.72
C GLU A 26 10.37 -3.67 2.17
N ALA A 27 9.23 -3.01 1.98
CA ALA A 27 9.02 -1.64 2.42
C ALA A 27 8.93 -1.52 3.94
N HIS A 28 8.35 -2.51 4.62
CA HIS A 28 8.32 -2.55 6.09
C HIS A 28 9.64 -2.96 6.73
N GLN A 29 10.55 -3.58 5.98
CA GLN A 29 11.91 -3.87 6.42
C GLN A 29 12.86 -2.67 6.28
N ASP A 30 12.46 -1.63 5.54
CA ASP A 30 13.26 -0.43 5.30
C ASP A 30 12.83 0.71 6.25
N PRO A 31 13.62 1.02 7.30
CA PRO A 31 13.26 2.04 8.28
C PRO A 31 13.16 3.43 7.66
N ALA A 32 13.91 3.72 6.59
CA ALA A 32 13.90 5.01 5.93
C ALA A 32 12.57 5.29 5.23
N LEU A 33 11.83 4.22 4.86
CA LEU A 33 10.53 4.37 4.26
C LEU A 33 9.46 4.72 5.26
N ASN A 34 9.62 4.50 6.58
CA ASN A 34 8.63 4.88 7.60
C ASN A 34 7.20 4.46 7.22
N CYS A 35 6.97 3.16 7.02
CA CYS A 35 5.64 2.60 6.82
C CYS A 35 4.96 2.33 8.18
N ARG A 36 3.80 2.96 8.40
CA ARG A 36 3.01 2.82 9.63
C ARG A 36 2.48 1.39 9.76
N LYS A 37 2.52 0.82 10.96
CA LYS A 37 2.06 -0.55 11.25
C LYS A 37 0.72 -0.60 11.99
N ASP A 38 0.36 0.49 12.66
CA ASP A 38 -0.76 0.59 13.58
C ASP A 38 -1.49 1.94 13.46
N GLY A 39 -2.81 1.90 13.64
CA GLY A 39 -3.69 3.07 13.50
C GLY A 39 -3.90 3.54 12.06
N GLY A 40 -4.73 4.58 11.91
CA GLY A 40 -5.11 5.12 10.60
C GLY A 40 -6.12 4.26 9.84
N SER A 41 -6.28 4.54 8.55
CA SER A 41 -7.09 3.72 7.64
C SER A 41 -6.16 2.79 6.88
N GLU A 42 -6.29 1.49 7.12
CA GLU A 42 -5.35 0.46 6.63
C GLU A 42 -5.18 0.49 5.11
N ASP A 43 -6.27 0.55 4.36
CA ASP A 43 -6.27 0.78 2.90
C ASP A 43 -5.39 1.96 2.44
N VAL A 44 -5.47 3.08 3.16
CA VAL A 44 -4.72 4.31 2.85
C VAL A 44 -3.24 4.13 3.19
N GLU A 45 -2.93 3.47 4.29
CA GLU A 45 -1.55 3.22 4.73
C GLU A 45 -0.85 2.19 3.85
N ILE A 46 -1.55 1.15 3.40
CA ILE A 46 -1.04 0.18 2.44
C ILE A 46 -0.67 0.88 1.13
N ALA A 47 -1.58 1.70 0.58
CA ALA A 47 -1.30 2.45 -0.64
C ALA A 47 -0.16 3.46 -0.46
N SER A 48 -0.08 4.11 0.72
CA SER A 48 1.01 5.02 1.07
C SER A 48 2.37 4.32 1.08
N CYS A 49 2.46 3.12 1.64
CA CYS A 49 3.70 2.34 1.74
C CYS A 49 4.10 1.73 0.39
N LEU A 50 3.17 1.09 -0.32
CA LEU A 50 3.41 0.50 -1.65
C LEU A 50 3.93 1.53 -2.66
N ARG A 51 3.44 2.77 -2.59
CA ARG A 51 3.91 3.86 -3.44
C ARG A 51 5.40 4.17 -3.24
N LYS A 52 5.94 3.99 -2.03
CA LYS A 52 7.37 4.19 -1.76
C LYS A 52 8.25 3.17 -2.50
N LYS A 53 7.67 2.03 -2.93
CA LYS A 53 8.29 1.05 -3.83
C LYS A 53 7.75 1.11 -5.28
N GLY A 54 7.12 2.24 -5.65
CA GLY A 54 6.62 2.49 -7.01
C GLY A 54 5.40 1.66 -7.41
N VAL A 55 4.69 1.06 -6.47
CA VAL A 55 3.46 0.29 -6.73
C VAL A 55 2.24 1.18 -6.54
N TYR A 56 1.29 1.14 -7.49
CA TYR A 56 0.10 1.98 -7.50
C TYR A 56 -1.17 1.14 -7.72
N PRO A 57 -2.33 1.61 -7.24
CA PRO A 57 -3.61 0.97 -7.54
C PRO A 57 -3.86 0.92 -9.05
N GLY A 58 -4.18 -0.28 -9.56
CA GLY A 58 -4.66 -0.47 -10.93
C GLY A 58 -6.15 -0.15 -11.07
N LYS A 59 -6.69 -0.27 -12.28
CA LYS A 59 -8.14 -0.26 -12.48
C LYS A 59 -8.74 -1.51 -11.82
N SER A 60 -9.83 -1.33 -11.09
CA SER A 60 -10.68 -2.44 -10.66
C SER A 60 -11.34 -3.08 -11.87
N LEU A 61 -11.63 -4.39 -11.78
CA LEU A 61 -12.43 -5.11 -12.77
C LEU A 61 -13.88 -4.61 -12.75
#